data_AF-A0A2I0QG79-F1
#
_entry.id   AF-A0A2I0QG79-F1
#
_cell.length_a   1.000
_cell.length_b   1.000
_cell.length_c   1.000
_cell.angle_alpha   90.00
_cell.angle_beta   90.00
_cell.angle_gamma   90.00
#
_symmetry.space_group_name_H-M   'P 1'
#
loop_
_entity.id
_entity.type
_entity.pdbx_description
1 polymer ?
#
loop_
_entity_poly.entity_id
_entity_poly.type
_entity_poly.pdbx_seq_one_letter_code
_entity_poly.pdbx_strand_id
1 'polypeptide(L)'
;ILSDKSELEKNETKTVNFMLPVETKKSLYDCKRHNLTFFIWLGGQKRTYTEEIIMQGGTFNIEISPDGKKCFSDTIEMLIKDEGGNIVKNAGIIIVKDETEVKRDNTNMDGIFKFSPSAYGVGEYTITIREHDKISTQFYCDKAIKFPVKGRMEIMHLPQYAKISTQVELYIKMDDISITSGWGGKKVMEFYSVEIFNKDTNQGNILSFSSKELVFPLNFTSPGHYTITASRGDDYWTDSKDIEIVDKPVLNIDIQKNVKVGDVVTGKIFADDVIYIDSLALKVVYPDGSITMPATKDSKFSFTPPVSGEYEITVEDAEHKKNTINIFALDEMFLEILPDEKNLKVGDTVRFRVKDSKNITLNAEIYVNNEIAAPYYKIKNLMNNISVKKDCFIPINKEIIVSGNNKINIDKNVLTYGEIQTIYLTTELFKGNLSASSKCEI
;
A
#
# COMPACT_ATOMS: atom_id res chain seq x y z
N ILE A 1 -37.65 -23.44 -34.21
CA ILE A 1 -38.01 -22.53 -35.33
C ILE A 1 -37.48 -23.16 -36.61
N LEU A 2 -38.24 -24.11 -37.14
CA LEU A 2 -38.10 -24.58 -38.51
C LEU A 2 -39.51 -24.79 -39.00
N SER A 3 -40.06 -23.77 -39.64
CA SER A 3 -41.00 -23.98 -40.73
C SER A 3 -40.87 -22.79 -41.67
N ASP A 4 -40.72 -23.16 -42.93
CA ASP A 4 -41.00 -22.38 -44.13
C ASP A 4 -39.95 -21.40 -44.66
N LYS A 5 -39.87 -21.50 -45.98
CA LYS A 5 -39.07 -20.74 -46.92
C LYS A 5 -39.14 -19.25 -46.61
N SER A 6 -38.01 -18.62 -46.30
CA SER A 6 -37.82 -17.20 -46.59
C SER A 6 -36.38 -16.98 -47.04
N GLU A 7 -36.24 -16.31 -48.18
CA GLU A 7 -35.00 -15.67 -48.60
C GLU A 7 -34.56 -14.70 -47.48
N LEU A 8 -33.27 -14.68 -47.17
CA LEU A 8 -32.70 -13.76 -46.18
C LEU A 8 -32.59 -12.35 -46.78
N GLU A 9 -33.21 -11.35 -46.13
CA GLU A 9 -32.96 -9.92 -46.42
C GLU A 9 -31.79 -9.35 -45.60
N LYS A 10 -31.23 -8.22 -46.05
CA LYS A 10 -30.12 -7.51 -45.38
C LYS A 10 -30.53 -7.02 -43.98
N ASN A 11 -29.62 -7.21 -43.01
CA ASN A 11 -29.73 -6.85 -41.59
C ASN A 11 -30.58 -7.78 -40.70
N GLU A 12 -30.56 -9.10 -40.94
CA GLU A 12 -31.01 -10.07 -39.93
C GLU A 12 -29.86 -10.61 -39.06
N THR A 13 -30.10 -10.71 -37.74
CA THR A 13 -29.28 -11.52 -36.82
C THR A 13 -30.07 -12.75 -36.41
N LYS A 14 -29.57 -13.95 -36.74
CA LYS A 14 -30.17 -15.23 -36.28
C LYS A 14 -29.35 -15.84 -35.15
N THR A 15 -30.03 -16.13 -34.04
CA THR A 15 -29.46 -16.87 -32.91
C THR A 15 -29.55 -18.38 -33.18
N VAL A 16 -28.42 -19.07 -33.15
CA VAL A 16 -28.34 -20.54 -33.21
C VAL A 16 -27.93 -21.05 -31.85
N ASN A 17 -28.77 -21.89 -31.22
CA ASN A 17 -28.43 -22.55 -29.96
C ASN A 17 -27.59 -23.78 -30.25
N PHE A 18 -26.34 -23.80 -29.76
CA PHE A 18 -25.48 -24.98 -29.81
C PHE A 18 -25.56 -25.76 -28.50
N MET A 19 -25.77 -27.07 -28.59
CA MET A 19 -25.79 -27.98 -27.45
C MET A 19 -24.45 -28.71 -27.39
N LEU A 20 -23.61 -28.37 -26.41
CA LEU A 20 -22.33 -29.06 -26.20
C LEU A 20 -22.58 -30.45 -25.58
N PRO A 21 -21.89 -31.51 -26.06
CA PRO A 21 -21.97 -32.84 -25.46
C PRO A 21 -21.64 -32.84 -23.96
N VAL A 22 -22.31 -33.68 -23.16
CA VAL A 22 -22.13 -33.69 -21.70
C VAL A 22 -20.70 -34.04 -21.28
N GLU A 23 -19.98 -34.83 -22.09
CA GLU A 23 -18.57 -35.19 -21.85
C GLU A 23 -17.60 -34.01 -22.03
N THR A 24 -17.91 -33.05 -22.90
CA THR A 24 -17.01 -31.91 -23.11
C THR A 24 -17.03 -30.93 -21.94
N LYS A 25 -18.07 -30.90 -21.09
CA LYS A 25 -18.14 -29.97 -19.93
C LYS A 25 -16.98 -30.10 -18.94
N LYS A 26 -16.36 -31.28 -18.79
CA LYS A 26 -15.22 -31.45 -17.87
C LYS A 26 -13.87 -31.12 -18.51
N SER A 27 -13.72 -31.36 -19.81
CA SER A 27 -12.46 -31.15 -20.54
C SER A 27 -12.28 -29.72 -21.05
N LEU A 28 -13.29 -28.87 -20.86
CA LEU A 28 -13.42 -27.57 -21.51
C LEU A 28 -12.89 -26.41 -20.67
N TYR A 29 -12.52 -26.65 -19.40
CA TYR A 29 -12.08 -25.61 -18.47
C TYR A 29 -10.56 -25.56 -18.26
N ASP A 30 -9.78 -26.33 -19.02
CA ASP A 30 -8.36 -26.58 -18.74
C ASP A 30 -7.39 -25.45 -19.14
N CYS A 31 -7.93 -24.23 -19.32
CA CYS A 31 -7.22 -23.03 -19.78
C CYS A 31 -6.32 -23.25 -21.02
N LYS A 32 -6.56 -24.31 -21.80
CA LYS A 32 -5.89 -24.58 -23.07
C LYS A 32 -6.80 -24.18 -24.24
N ARG A 33 -6.18 -24.19 -25.41
CA ARG A 33 -6.87 -24.00 -26.69
C ARG A 33 -7.69 -25.23 -27.00
N HIS A 34 -8.99 -25.04 -27.21
CA HIS A 34 -9.89 -26.10 -27.65
C HIS A 34 -10.39 -25.81 -29.06
N ASN A 35 -10.41 -26.86 -29.89
CA ASN A 35 -11.10 -26.80 -31.16
C ASN A 35 -12.55 -27.26 -30.95
N LEU A 36 -13.49 -26.33 -31.00
CA LEU A 36 -14.90 -26.64 -31.05
C LEU A 36 -15.29 -26.95 -32.49
N THR A 37 -15.65 -28.20 -32.74
CA THR A 37 -16.23 -28.60 -34.02
C THR A 37 -17.73 -28.72 -33.88
N PHE A 38 -18.48 -27.90 -34.63
CA PHE A 38 -19.93 -28.02 -34.74
C PHE A 38 -20.34 -28.29 -36.19
N PHE A 39 -21.55 -28.79 -36.38
CA PHE A 39 -22.09 -29.04 -37.70
C PHE A 39 -23.48 -28.42 -37.84
N ILE A 40 -23.73 -27.87 -39.02
CA ILE A 40 -25.05 -27.37 -39.42
C ILE A 40 -25.51 -28.15 -40.65
N TRP A 41 -26.80 -28.43 -40.71
CA TRP A 41 -27.43 -29.03 -41.89
C TRP A 41 -28.15 -27.95 -42.68
N LEU A 42 -27.71 -27.71 -43.91
CA LEU A 42 -28.33 -26.74 -44.82
C LEU A 42 -28.76 -27.48 -46.09
N GLY A 43 -30.06 -27.50 -46.37
CA GLY A 43 -30.60 -28.15 -47.58
C GLY A 43 -30.25 -29.65 -47.71
N GLY A 44 -30.13 -30.37 -46.59
CA GLY A 44 -29.76 -31.79 -46.60
C GLY A 44 -28.26 -32.09 -46.71
N GLN A 45 -27.40 -31.07 -46.77
CA GLN A 45 -25.94 -31.24 -46.67
C GLN A 45 -25.41 -30.87 -45.28
N LYS A 46 -24.59 -31.74 -44.70
CA LYS A 46 -23.85 -31.48 -43.45
C LYS A 46 -22.64 -30.60 -43.75
N ARG A 47 -22.58 -29.42 -43.14
CA ARG A 47 -21.37 -28.58 -43.11
C ARG A 47 -20.76 -28.60 -41.72
N THR A 48 -19.46 -28.83 -41.65
CA THR A 48 -18.68 -28.86 -40.42
C THR A 48 -17.89 -27.57 -40.29
N TYR A 49 -17.95 -26.95 -39.13
CA TYR A 49 -17.23 -25.73 -38.77
C TYR A 49 -16.36 -26.05 -37.56
N THR A 50 -15.12 -25.60 -37.59
CA THR A 50 -14.20 -25.72 -36.46
C THR A 50 -13.74 -24.32 -36.09
N GLU A 51 -13.92 -23.96 -34.84
CA GLU A 51 -13.45 -22.69 -34.27
C GLU A 51 -12.54 -22.99 -33.09
N GLU A 52 -11.40 -22.31 -33.04
CA GLU A 52 -10.51 -22.36 -31.88
C GLU A 52 -11.05 -21.41 -30.83
N ILE A 53 -11.38 -21.94 -29.65
CA ILE A 53 -11.80 -21.14 -28.50
C ILE A 53 -10.81 -21.34 -27.34
N ILE A 54 -10.60 -20.26 -26.58
CA ILE A 54 -9.89 -20.32 -25.30
C ILE A 54 -10.96 -20.09 -24.23
N MET A 55 -11.24 -21.11 -23.44
CA MET A 55 -12.16 -20.97 -22.32
C MET A 55 -11.38 -20.49 -21.11
N GLN A 56 -11.73 -19.30 -20.63
CA GLN A 56 -11.04 -18.66 -19.52
C GLN A 56 -11.53 -19.26 -18.20
N GLY A 57 -10.63 -19.88 -17.44
CA GLY A 57 -10.82 -20.18 -16.03
C GLY A 57 -10.57 -18.94 -15.17
N GLY A 58 -10.97 -18.98 -13.90
CA GLY A 58 -10.62 -17.91 -12.95
C GLY A 58 -9.12 -17.87 -12.69
N THR A 59 -8.58 -16.71 -12.33
CA THR A 59 -7.17 -16.57 -11.95
C THR A 59 -6.96 -16.53 -10.44
N PHE A 60 -5.76 -16.90 -10.01
CA PHE A 60 -5.33 -16.78 -8.61
C PHE A 60 -4.61 -15.47 -8.36
N ASN A 61 -4.80 -14.89 -7.18
CA ASN A 61 -3.97 -13.86 -6.59
C ASN A 61 -3.09 -14.50 -5.51
N ILE A 62 -1.79 -14.19 -5.53
CA ILE A 62 -0.79 -14.78 -4.63
C ILE A 62 -0.08 -13.64 -3.91
N GLU A 63 -0.26 -13.55 -2.62
CA GLU A 63 0.45 -12.62 -1.73
C GLU A 63 1.58 -13.40 -1.05
N ILE A 64 2.84 -12.94 -1.18
CA ILE A 64 4.02 -13.65 -0.67
C ILE A 64 4.74 -12.79 0.38
N SER A 65 4.70 -13.24 1.63
CA SER A 65 5.36 -12.62 2.78
C SER A 65 6.70 -13.31 3.10
N PRO A 66 7.74 -12.56 3.54
CA PRO A 66 7.77 -11.10 3.72
C PRO A 66 7.81 -10.38 2.37
N ASP A 67 7.24 -9.19 2.26
CA ASP A 67 7.31 -8.40 1.02
C ASP A 67 8.78 -8.07 0.66
N GLY A 68 9.13 -8.10 -0.62
CA GLY A 68 10.49 -7.83 -1.09
C GLY A 68 11.47 -8.99 -0.93
N LYS A 69 12.64 -8.74 -0.29
CA LYS A 69 13.78 -9.68 -0.19
C LYS A 69 13.38 -10.96 0.54
N LYS A 70 13.51 -12.11 -0.12
CA LYS A 70 13.25 -13.42 0.48
C LYS A 70 14.56 -14.04 0.97
N CYS A 71 14.71 -14.22 2.28
CA CYS A 71 15.93 -14.77 2.84
C CYS A 71 15.85 -16.29 3.02
N PHE A 72 16.99 -16.96 2.88
CA PHE A 72 17.16 -18.39 3.12
C PHE A 72 16.75 -18.81 4.54
N SER A 73 17.01 -17.97 5.53
CA SER A 73 16.69 -18.20 6.94
C SER A 73 15.23 -17.93 7.32
N ASP A 74 14.43 -17.35 6.42
CA ASP A 74 13.03 -16.98 6.71
C ASP A 74 12.05 -18.11 6.38
N THR A 75 10.87 -18.03 7.00
CA THR A 75 9.69 -18.77 6.53
C THR A 75 8.92 -17.86 5.58
N ILE A 76 8.77 -18.33 4.34
CA ILE A 76 7.98 -17.68 3.30
C ILE A 76 6.54 -18.14 3.44
N GLU A 77 5.63 -17.19 3.63
CA GLU A 77 4.20 -17.45 3.72
C GLU A 77 3.50 -16.95 2.46
N MET A 78 2.62 -17.77 1.92
CA MET A 78 1.84 -17.46 0.73
C MET A 78 0.36 -17.51 1.07
N LEU A 79 -0.37 -16.44 0.76
CA LEU A 79 -1.82 -16.38 0.85
C LEU A 79 -2.41 -16.42 -0.56
N ILE A 80 -3.28 -17.42 -0.80
CA ILE A 80 -3.90 -17.64 -2.11
C ILE A 80 -5.35 -17.14 -2.07
N LYS A 81 -5.67 -16.24 -2.99
CA LYS A 81 -7.02 -15.68 -3.18
C LYS A 81 -7.50 -15.87 -4.62
N ASP A 82 -8.80 -15.80 -4.85
CA ASP A 82 -9.38 -15.70 -6.18
C ASP A 82 -9.43 -14.23 -6.67
N GLU A 83 -9.96 -14.01 -7.87
CA GLU A 83 -10.17 -12.67 -8.44
C GLU A 83 -11.13 -11.79 -7.62
N GLY A 84 -12.07 -12.42 -6.90
CA GLY A 84 -13.00 -11.74 -6.00
C GLY A 84 -12.40 -11.40 -4.63
N GLY A 85 -11.14 -11.76 -4.39
CA GLY A 85 -10.46 -11.60 -3.10
C GLY A 85 -10.84 -12.64 -2.05
N ASN A 86 -11.57 -13.70 -2.44
CA ASN A 86 -11.93 -14.78 -1.52
C ASN A 86 -10.74 -15.73 -1.31
N ILE A 87 -10.61 -16.24 -0.10
CA ILE A 87 -9.56 -17.17 0.29
C ILE A 87 -9.75 -18.53 -0.41
N VAL A 88 -8.68 -19.04 -1.00
CA VAL A 88 -8.66 -20.34 -1.69
C VAL A 88 -8.00 -21.40 -0.80
N LYS A 89 -8.84 -22.21 -0.16
CA LYS A 89 -8.44 -23.33 0.70
C LYS A 89 -8.14 -24.61 -0.08
N ASN A 90 -7.25 -25.44 0.45
CA ASN A 90 -6.85 -26.74 -0.13
C ASN A 90 -6.34 -26.63 -1.59
N ALA A 91 -5.72 -25.50 -1.95
CA ALA A 91 -5.08 -25.32 -3.24
C ALA A 91 -3.77 -26.11 -3.28
N GLY A 92 -3.58 -26.94 -4.31
CA GLY A 92 -2.36 -27.73 -4.48
C GLY A 92 -1.19 -26.87 -4.93
N ILE A 93 -0.17 -26.75 -4.08
CA ILE A 93 1.03 -25.95 -4.31
C ILE A 93 2.22 -26.88 -4.53
N ILE A 94 3.00 -26.59 -5.57
CA ILE A 94 4.27 -27.25 -5.86
C ILE A 94 5.35 -26.19 -5.91
N ILE A 95 6.45 -26.42 -5.21
CA ILE A 95 7.65 -25.59 -5.26
C ILE A 95 8.74 -26.37 -5.96
N VAL A 96 9.31 -25.74 -6.99
CA VAL A 96 10.38 -26.27 -7.82
C VAL A 96 11.61 -25.37 -7.68
N LYS A 97 12.78 -25.99 -7.55
CA LYS A 97 14.10 -25.35 -7.57
C LYS A 97 15.01 -26.16 -8.48
N ASP A 98 15.72 -25.52 -9.40
CA ASP A 98 16.65 -26.20 -10.34
C ASP A 98 15.99 -27.41 -11.03
N GLU A 99 14.78 -27.19 -11.57
CA GLU A 99 13.93 -28.20 -12.22
C GLU A 99 13.47 -29.38 -11.32
N THR A 100 13.82 -29.37 -10.04
CA THR A 100 13.48 -30.41 -9.07
C THR A 100 12.36 -29.94 -8.15
N GLU A 101 11.36 -30.78 -7.95
CA GLU A 101 10.33 -30.54 -6.93
C GLU A 101 10.94 -30.66 -5.54
N VAL A 102 10.90 -29.56 -4.78
CA VAL A 102 11.44 -29.49 -3.42
C VAL A 102 10.36 -29.58 -2.36
N LYS A 103 9.12 -29.15 -2.68
CA LYS A 103 7.98 -29.27 -1.78
C LYS A 103 6.67 -29.37 -2.56
N ARG A 104 5.75 -30.18 -2.06
CA ARG A 104 4.36 -30.27 -2.53
C ARG A 104 3.45 -30.41 -1.33
N ASP A 105 2.48 -29.52 -1.22
CA ASP A 105 1.47 -29.54 -0.15
C ASP A 105 0.27 -28.66 -0.55
N ASN A 106 -0.78 -28.65 0.27
CA ASN A 106 -1.98 -27.86 0.02
C ASN A 106 -2.05 -26.62 0.92
N THR A 107 -2.77 -25.58 0.50
CA THR A 107 -3.09 -24.46 1.40
C THR A 107 -4.00 -24.93 2.54
N ASN A 108 -3.82 -24.33 3.71
CA ASN A 108 -4.65 -24.61 4.88
C ASN A 108 -6.08 -24.00 4.72
N MET A 109 -6.88 -24.05 5.80
CA MET A 109 -8.24 -23.51 5.80
C MET A 109 -8.31 -21.98 5.65
N ASP A 110 -7.22 -21.28 5.94
CA ASP A 110 -7.07 -19.83 5.77
C ASP A 110 -6.45 -19.50 4.40
N GLY A 111 -6.28 -20.48 3.51
CA GLY A 111 -5.65 -20.33 2.19
C GLY A 111 -4.16 -20.01 2.26
N ILE A 112 -3.51 -20.30 3.39
CA ILE A 112 -2.09 -20.05 3.64
C ILE A 112 -1.27 -21.31 3.36
N PHE A 113 -0.13 -21.13 2.70
CA PHE A 113 0.93 -22.12 2.55
C PHE A 113 2.24 -21.57 3.11
N LYS A 114 2.97 -22.39 3.89
CA LYS A 114 4.26 -22.00 4.47
C LYS A 114 5.42 -22.79 3.86
N PHE A 115 6.51 -22.11 3.56
CA PHE A 115 7.72 -22.68 2.97
C PHE A 115 8.96 -22.18 3.67
N SER A 116 9.87 -23.07 4.06
CA SER A 116 11.17 -22.68 4.63
C SER A 116 12.28 -23.11 3.65
N PRO A 117 12.95 -22.16 2.96
CA PRO A 117 14.00 -22.49 2.00
C PRO A 117 15.26 -23.07 2.63
N SER A 118 15.41 -22.99 3.96
CA SER A 118 16.58 -23.42 4.71
C SER A 118 17.00 -24.88 4.44
N ALA A 119 16.04 -25.75 4.12
CA ALA A 119 16.29 -27.15 3.77
C ALA A 119 16.78 -27.36 2.32
N TYR A 120 16.68 -26.35 1.45
CA TYR A 120 16.82 -26.49 0.00
C TYR A 120 17.86 -25.53 -0.64
N GLY A 121 18.33 -24.54 0.13
CA GLY A 121 19.41 -23.64 -0.28
C GLY A 121 18.95 -22.34 -0.95
N VAL A 122 19.90 -21.52 -1.36
CA VAL A 122 19.65 -20.30 -2.15
C VAL A 122 19.45 -20.62 -3.63
N GLY A 123 18.79 -19.72 -4.36
CA GLY A 123 18.55 -19.85 -5.80
C GLY A 123 17.19 -19.29 -6.24
N GLU A 124 16.85 -19.51 -7.51
CA GLU A 124 15.53 -19.20 -8.04
C GLU A 124 14.54 -20.33 -7.72
N TYR A 125 13.39 -19.96 -7.17
CA TYR A 125 12.30 -20.87 -6.88
C TYR A 125 11.11 -20.55 -7.78
N THR A 126 10.41 -21.58 -8.23
CA THR A 126 9.13 -21.47 -8.94
C THR A 126 8.04 -22.10 -8.09
N ILE A 127 7.06 -21.31 -7.67
CA ILE A 127 5.79 -21.82 -7.14
C ILE A 127 4.88 -22.09 -8.32
N THR A 128 4.23 -23.24 -8.34
CA THR A 128 3.15 -23.59 -9.27
C THR A 128 1.93 -24.03 -8.48
N ILE A 129 0.79 -23.39 -8.76
CA ILE A 129 -0.52 -23.85 -8.30
C ILE A 129 -1.12 -24.65 -9.45
N ARG A 130 -1.30 -25.97 -9.26
CA ARG A 130 -1.84 -26.86 -10.31
C ARG A 130 -3.35 -27.04 -10.19
N GLU A 131 -4.00 -27.10 -11.34
CA GLU A 131 -5.45 -27.13 -11.58
C GLU A 131 -6.20 -28.36 -11.02
N HIS A 132 -5.54 -29.34 -10.38
CA HIS A 132 -6.11 -30.69 -10.40
C HIS A 132 -7.03 -31.18 -9.28
N ASP A 133 -7.42 -30.40 -8.27
CA ASP A 133 -8.33 -30.92 -7.23
C ASP A 133 -9.42 -29.92 -6.83
N LYS A 134 -10.36 -29.68 -7.75
CA LYS A 134 -11.73 -29.18 -7.50
C LYS A 134 -11.86 -28.32 -6.22
N ILE A 135 -11.28 -27.11 -6.25
CA ILE A 135 -11.41 -26.18 -5.14
C ILE A 135 -12.80 -25.55 -5.24
N SER A 136 -13.77 -26.18 -4.58
CA SER A 136 -15.19 -25.83 -4.70
C SER A 136 -15.73 -25.97 -6.16
N THR A 137 -16.87 -25.39 -6.47
CA THR A 137 -17.56 -25.48 -7.77
C THR A 137 -16.90 -24.67 -8.90
N GLN A 138 -15.67 -24.18 -8.70
CA GLN A 138 -14.99 -23.24 -9.61
C GLN A 138 -13.72 -23.87 -10.20
N PHE A 139 -13.40 -23.47 -11.43
CA PHE A 139 -12.22 -23.89 -12.18
C PHE A 139 -11.22 -22.73 -12.26
N TYR A 140 -9.94 -23.04 -12.06
CA TYR A 140 -8.86 -22.06 -12.04
C TYR A 140 -7.72 -22.48 -12.94
N CYS A 141 -7.13 -21.51 -13.65
CA CYS A 141 -5.94 -21.75 -14.45
C CYS A 141 -4.70 -21.95 -13.56
N ASP A 142 -3.79 -22.82 -14.02
CA ASP A 142 -2.44 -22.93 -13.45
C ASP A 142 -1.79 -21.55 -13.35
N LYS A 143 -1.19 -21.26 -12.19
CA LYS A 143 -0.40 -20.04 -11.98
C LYS A 143 0.98 -20.40 -11.47
N ALA A 144 1.99 -19.86 -12.14
CA ALA A 144 3.39 -19.98 -11.73
C ALA A 144 3.99 -18.62 -11.41
N ILE A 145 4.75 -18.53 -10.31
CA ILE A 145 5.50 -17.34 -9.92
C ILE A 145 6.93 -17.75 -9.60
N LYS A 146 7.87 -16.98 -10.16
CA LYS A 146 9.30 -17.10 -9.86
C LYS A 146 9.70 -16.06 -8.83
N PHE A 147 10.52 -16.46 -7.87
CA PHE A 147 11.12 -15.54 -6.91
C PHE A 147 12.51 -16.06 -6.49
N PRO A 148 13.50 -15.17 -6.35
CA PRO A 148 14.81 -15.54 -5.83
C PRO A 148 14.79 -15.63 -4.30
N VAL A 149 15.49 -16.62 -3.77
CA VAL A 149 15.85 -16.72 -2.36
C VAL A 149 17.36 -16.60 -2.24
N LYS A 150 17.83 -15.68 -1.40
CA LYS A 150 19.27 -15.44 -1.15
C LYS A 150 19.55 -15.39 0.35
N GLY A 151 20.81 -15.48 0.74
CA GLY A 151 21.22 -15.27 2.13
C GLY A 151 20.96 -13.84 2.59
N ARG A 152 20.62 -13.68 3.86
CA ARG A 152 20.65 -12.37 4.50
C ARG A 152 22.09 -11.94 4.72
N MET A 153 22.35 -10.68 4.39
CA MET A 153 23.50 -9.95 4.88
C MET A 153 22.97 -8.61 5.40
N GLU A 154 23.50 -8.17 6.52
CA GLU A 154 23.01 -6.99 7.21
C GLU A 154 24.18 -6.24 7.86
N ILE A 155 24.26 -4.94 7.58
CA ILE A 155 25.16 -4.01 8.26
C ILE A 155 24.55 -3.67 9.61
N MET A 156 25.17 -4.10 10.70
CA MET A 156 24.69 -3.90 12.06
C MET A 156 25.29 -2.62 12.67
N HIS A 157 24.49 -1.93 13.49
CA HIS A 157 24.96 -0.86 14.38
C HIS A 157 25.71 0.32 13.73
N LEU A 158 25.49 0.59 12.44
CA LEU A 158 26.06 1.78 11.81
C LEU A 158 25.39 3.04 12.37
N PRO A 159 26.15 3.99 12.95
CA PRO A 159 25.58 5.23 13.44
C PRO A 159 25.13 6.10 12.27
N GLN A 160 24.16 6.99 12.51
CA GLN A 160 23.69 7.93 11.50
C GLN A 160 24.77 8.97 11.14
N TYR A 161 25.63 9.31 12.10
CA TYR A 161 26.72 10.24 11.94
C TYR A 161 27.99 9.76 12.67
N ALA A 162 29.16 10.14 12.18
CA ALA A 162 30.42 9.94 12.88
C ALA A 162 31.40 11.09 12.60
N LYS A 163 32.24 11.42 13.58
CA LYS A 163 33.31 12.40 13.40
C LYS A 163 34.39 11.80 12.50
N ILE A 164 34.95 12.61 11.60
CA ILE A 164 36.03 12.22 10.68
C ILE A 164 37.26 11.61 11.39
N SER A 165 37.54 12.05 12.62
CA SER A 165 38.65 11.54 13.44
C SER A 165 38.32 10.25 14.19
N THR A 166 37.07 9.79 14.14
CA THR A 166 36.61 8.59 14.83
C THR A 166 36.73 7.39 13.92
N GLN A 167 37.30 6.31 14.44
CA GLN A 167 37.33 5.02 13.76
C GLN A 167 35.91 4.42 13.81
N VAL A 168 35.27 4.23 12.66
CA VAL A 168 33.93 3.64 12.59
C VAL A 168 34.08 2.13 12.46
N GLU A 169 33.54 1.37 13.41
CA GLU A 169 33.51 -0.08 13.36
C GLU A 169 32.28 -0.59 12.61
N LEU A 170 32.49 -1.24 11.48
CA LEU A 170 31.43 -1.85 10.69
C LEU A 170 31.21 -3.30 11.13
N TYR A 171 30.00 -3.62 11.56
CA TYR A 171 29.60 -4.98 11.93
C TYR A 171 28.74 -5.59 10.83
N ILE A 172 29.09 -6.77 10.32
CA ILE A 172 28.30 -7.45 9.28
C ILE A 172 27.81 -8.80 9.78
N LYS A 173 26.49 -8.98 9.77
CA LYS A 173 25.83 -10.26 10.07
C LYS A 173 25.40 -10.92 8.76
N MET A 174 25.71 -12.21 8.61
CA MET A 174 25.34 -13.00 7.44
C MET A 174 24.73 -14.34 7.85
N ASP A 175 23.81 -14.85 7.04
CA ASP A 175 23.35 -16.24 7.15
C ASP A 175 24.52 -17.20 6.83
N ASP A 176 24.59 -18.34 7.54
CA ASP A 176 25.54 -19.41 7.22
C ASP A 176 24.95 -20.33 6.16
N ILE A 177 25.27 -20.05 4.89
CA ILE A 177 24.84 -20.88 3.76
C ILE A 177 25.94 -21.86 3.39
N SER A 178 25.64 -23.15 3.52
CA SER A 178 26.48 -24.22 2.99
C SER A 178 26.36 -24.28 1.46
N ILE A 179 27.25 -23.60 0.75
CA ILE A 179 27.27 -23.62 -0.72
C ILE A 179 28.01 -24.87 -1.21
N THR A 180 27.27 -25.93 -1.50
CA THR A 180 27.78 -27.09 -2.26
C THR A 180 27.64 -26.81 -3.75
N SER A 181 28.74 -26.75 -4.49
CA SER A 181 28.67 -26.70 -5.97
C SER A 181 28.18 -28.05 -6.50
N GLY A 182 27.46 -28.04 -7.63
CA GLY A 182 26.91 -29.24 -8.29
C GLY A 182 27.94 -30.28 -8.75
N TRP A 183 29.24 -30.01 -8.55
CA TRP A 183 30.36 -30.92 -8.78
C TRP A 183 31.08 -31.28 -7.47
N GLY A 184 30.35 -31.50 -6.38
CA GLY A 184 30.89 -32.04 -5.11
C GLY A 184 31.94 -31.20 -4.40
N GLY A 185 32.31 -30.02 -4.92
CA GLY A 185 33.22 -29.08 -4.29
C GLY A 185 32.47 -28.06 -3.45
N LYS A 186 32.91 -27.81 -2.21
CA LYS A 186 32.43 -26.68 -1.41
C LYS A 186 32.85 -25.38 -2.13
N LYS A 187 31.90 -24.55 -2.58
CA LYS A 187 32.22 -23.22 -3.14
C LYS A 187 32.56 -22.33 -1.96
N VAL A 188 33.85 -22.24 -1.62
CA VAL A 188 34.31 -21.33 -0.57
C VAL A 188 34.39 -19.94 -1.19
N MET A 189 33.30 -19.16 -1.13
CA MET A 189 33.42 -17.72 -1.35
C MET A 189 34.04 -17.13 -0.09
N GLU A 190 35.36 -17.03 -0.07
CA GLU A 190 36.13 -16.65 1.12
C GLU A 190 35.97 -15.17 1.51
N PHE A 191 35.48 -14.34 0.58
CA PHE A 191 35.43 -12.88 0.76
C PHE A 191 34.04 -12.30 0.51
N TYR A 192 33.80 -11.12 1.07
CA TYR A 192 32.72 -10.22 0.69
C TYR A 192 33.28 -8.81 0.49
N SER A 193 32.55 -7.98 -0.24
CA SER A 193 32.96 -6.64 -0.62
C SER A 193 32.17 -5.59 0.15
N VAL A 194 32.86 -4.59 0.67
CA VAL A 194 32.27 -3.38 1.25
C VAL A 194 32.65 -2.20 0.37
N GLU A 195 31.66 -1.62 -0.29
CA GLU A 195 31.80 -0.38 -1.04
C GLU A 195 31.45 0.80 -0.15
N ILE A 196 32.30 1.83 -0.18
CA ILE A 196 32.13 3.08 0.56
C ILE A 196 32.09 4.20 -0.47
N PHE A 197 30.91 4.75 -0.70
CA PHE A 197 30.66 5.75 -1.73
C PHE A 197 30.32 7.10 -1.10
N ASN A 198 31.13 8.12 -1.37
CA ASN A 198 30.84 9.51 -1.03
C ASN A 198 29.92 10.11 -2.09
N LYS A 199 28.68 10.45 -1.69
CA LYS A 199 27.66 11.04 -2.56
C LYS A 199 27.99 12.48 -2.97
N ASP A 200 28.72 13.21 -2.14
CA ASP A 200 29.04 14.62 -2.36
C ASP A 200 30.16 14.78 -3.40
N THR A 201 31.14 13.87 -3.40
CA THR A 201 32.28 13.90 -4.34
C THR A 201 32.17 12.91 -5.48
N ASN A 202 31.15 12.02 -5.47
CA ASN A 202 31.02 10.88 -6.39
C ASN A 202 32.26 9.98 -6.42
N GLN A 203 32.95 9.84 -5.30
CA GLN A 203 34.11 8.96 -5.17
C GLN A 203 33.75 7.72 -4.36
N GLY A 204 34.21 6.55 -4.82
CA GLY A 204 33.98 5.28 -4.16
C GLY A 204 35.27 4.52 -3.94
N ASN A 205 35.33 3.76 -2.85
CA ASN A 205 36.36 2.77 -2.59
C ASN A 205 35.70 1.42 -2.30
N ILE A 206 36.29 0.34 -2.82
CA ILE A 206 35.82 -1.02 -2.54
C ILE A 206 36.90 -1.74 -1.75
N LEU A 207 36.51 -2.27 -0.60
CA LEU A 207 37.35 -3.07 0.27
C LEU A 207 36.86 -4.52 0.24
N SER A 208 37.78 -5.47 0.17
CA SER A 208 37.47 -6.90 0.19
C SER A 208 37.93 -7.50 1.51
N PHE A 209 37.02 -8.19 2.19
CA PHE A 209 37.26 -8.73 3.53
C PHE A 209 37.02 -10.22 3.59
N SER A 210 37.74 -10.90 4.48
CA SER A 210 37.52 -12.33 4.68
C SER A 210 36.20 -12.57 5.42
N SER A 211 35.50 -13.65 5.07
CA SER A 211 34.22 -14.06 5.68
C SER A 211 34.29 -14.39 7.19
N LYS A 212 35.50 -14.44 7.76
CA LYS A 212 35.73 -14.65 9.21
C LYS A 212 35.84 -13.35 10.00
N GLU A 213 36.08 -12.23 9.33
CA GLU A 213 36.13 -10.92 9.97
C GLU A 213 34.69 -10.37 10.04
N LEU A 214 34.28 -9.98 11.25
CA LEU A 214 32.95 -9.44 11.53
C LEU A 214 32.98 -7.94 11.82
N VAL A 215 34.17 -7.36 12.08
CA VAL A 215 34.36 -5.98 12.51
C VAL A 215 35.46 -5.34 11.68
N PHE A 216 35.17 -4.19 11.07
CA PHE A 216 36.13 -3.46 10.23
C PHE A 216 36.25 -2.02 10.66
N PRO A 217 37.48 -1.54 10.92
CA PRO A 217 37.70 -0.13 11.11
C PRO A 217 37.67 0.60 9.76
N LEU A 218 36.74 1.54 9.62
CA LEU A 218 36.69 2.48 8.51
C LEU A 218 37.27 3.82 8.96
N ASN A 219 38.25 4.31 8.20
CA ASN A 219 38.85 5.62 8.40
C ASN A 219 38.41 6.54 7.26
N PHE A 220 37.68 7.59 7.60
CA PHE A 220 37.25 8.60 6.64
C PHE A 220 38.25 9.76 6.60
N THR A 221 38.56 10.25 5.41
CA THR A 221 39.57 11.30 5.20
C THR A 221 38.95 12.66 4.81
N SER A 222 37.65 12.71 4.59
CA SER A 222 36.90 13.95 4.36
C SER A 222 35.50 13.86 4.98
N PRO A 223 34.89 14.99 5.38
CA PRO A 223 33.48 15.02 5.74
C PRO A 223 32.60 14.83 4.50
N GLY A 224 31.35 14.42 4.69
CA GLY A 224 30.35 14.27 3.64
C GLY A 224 29.34 13.15 3.90
N HIS A 225 28.46 12.93 2.94
CA HIS A 225 27.44 11.88 2.97
C HIS A 225 27.95 10.62 2.29
N TYR A 226 27.99 9.51 3.03
CA TYR A 226 28.49 8.23 2.53
C TYR A 226 27.40 7.17 2.51
N THR A 227 27.39 6.33 1.48
CA THR A 227 26.69 5.04 1.48
C THR A 227 27.72 3.93 1.66
N ILE A 228 27.49 3.07 2.65
CA ILE A 228 28.23 1.83 2.86
C ILE A 228 27.36 0.69 2.34
N THR A 229 27.88 -0.05 1.35
CA THR A 229 27.20 -1.18 0.74
C THR A 229 28.00 -2.46 0.96
N ALA A 230 27.41 -3.43 1.65
CA ALA A 230 27.97 -4.77 1.77
C ALA A 230 27.36 -5.65 0.66
N SER A 231 28.21 -6.37 -0.07
CA SER A 231 27.80 -7.34 -1.12
C SER A 231 28.62 -8.63 -1.04
N ARG A 232 28.00 -9.79 -1.35
CA ARG A 232 28.69 -11.09 -1.40
C ARG A 232 28.16 -11.97 -2.53
N GLY A 233 28.62 -11.67 -3.75
CA GLY A 233 28.17 -12.33 -4.98
C GLY A 233 26.66 -12.43 -5.11
N ASP A 234 26.19 -13.40 -5.89
CA ASP A 234 24.75 -13.53 -6.18
C ASP A 234 23.97 -14.30 -5.12
N ASP A 235 24.66 -14.99 -4.22
CA ASP A 235 24.09 -15.89 -3.22
C ASP A 235 23.51 -15.14 -2.01
N TYR A 236 23.83 -13.84 -1.83
CA TYR A 236 23.36 -13.00 -0.72
C TYR A 236 22.63 -11.76 -1.24
N TRP A 237 21.70 -11.26 -0.43
CA TRP A 237 21.14 -9.93 -0.63
C TRP A 237 22.17 -8.88 -0.23
N THR A 238 22.40 -7.91 -1.11
CA THR A 238 23.16 -6.69 -0.80
C THR A 238 22.44 -5.88 0.27
N ASP A 239 23.19 -5.31 1.21
CA ASP A 239 22.68 -4.35 2.19
C ASP A 239 23.45 -3.03 2.09
N SER A 240 22.72 -1.93 2.24
CA SER A 240 23.28 -0.58 2.08
C SER A 240 22.74 0.32 3.19
N LYS A 241 23.63 1.07 3.83
CA LYS A 241 23.28 2.05 4.87
C LYS A 241 24.02 3.35 4.65
N ASP A 242 23.34 4.45 4.95
CA ASP A 242 23.91 5.78 4.87
C ASP A 242 24.49 6.21 6.22
N ILE A 243 25.61 6.94 6.17
CA ILE A 243 26.26 7.58 7.31
C ILE A 243 26.74 8.97 6.88
N GLU A 244 26.60 9.95 7.76
CA GLU A 244 27.20 11.26 7.58
C GLU A 244 28.52 11.38 8.34
N ILE A 245 29.59 11.73 7.65
CA ILE A 245 30.88 12.02 8.27
C ILE A 245 31.01 13.52 8.46
N VAL A 246 31.22 13.94 9.70
CA VAL A 246 31.26 15.34 10.10
C VAL A 246 32.65 15.71 10.62
N ASP A 247 33.07 16.95 10.39
CA ASP A 247 34.31 17.52 10.94
C ASP A 247 34.17 17.85 12.43
N LYS A 248 32.95 18.23 12.84
CA LYS A 248 32.57 18.62 14.19
C LYS A 248 31.52 17.67 14.79
N PRO A 249 31.55 17.43 16.11
CA PRO A 249 30.50 16.70 16.81
C PRO A 249 29.12 17.33 16.59
N VAL A 250 28.06 16.52 16.70
CA VAL A 250 26.68 16.94 16.42
C VAL A 250 25.95 17.24 17.73
N LEU A 251 25.20 18.35 17.73
CA LEU A 251 24.22 18.64 18.77
C LEU A 251 22.88 18.03 18.38
N ASN A 252 22.29 17.22 19.25
CA ASN A 252 21.01 16.59 19.01
C ASN A 252 19.90 17.28 19.82
N ILE A 253 18.70 17.33 19.25
CA ILE A 253 17.50 17.84 19.91
C ILE A 253 16.45 16.72 19.95
N ASP A 254 16.05 16.32 21.16
CA ASP A 254 14.91 15.46 21.41
C ASP A 254 13.71 16.29 21.84
N ILE A 255 12.63 16.23 21.07
CA ILE A 255 11.40 16.99 21.29
C ILE A 255 10.23 16.31 20.58
N GLN A 256 9.02 16.50 21.12
CA GLN A 256 7.79 16.05 20.48
C GLN A 256 7.53 16.82 19.18
N LYS A 257 7.37 16.09 18.06
CA LYS A 257 7.20 16.70 16.73
C LYS A 257 5.83 17.32 16.47
N ASN A 258 4.78 16.85 17.15
CA ASN A 258 3.42 17.39 17.03
C ASN A 258 2.92 17.83 18.40
N VAL A 259 2.66 19.12 18.56
CA VAL A 259 2.30 19.75 19.84
C VAL A 259 1.04 20.58 19.67
N LYS A 260 0.37 20.91 20.77
CA LYS A 260 -0.83 21.78 20.73
C LYS A 260 -0.42 23.25 20.87
N VAL A 261 -1.10 24.14 20.15
CA VAL A 261 -0.98 25.58 20.38
C VAL A 261 -1.37 25.92 21.82
N GLY A 262 -0.54 26.74 22.48
CA GLY A 262 -0.75 27.15 23.87
C GLY A 262 -0.20 26.20 24.94
N ASP A 263 0.18 24.96 24.59
CA ASP A 263 0.82 24.03 25.53
C ASP A 263 2.32 24.35 25.69
N VAL A 264 2.87 24.08 26.88
CA VAL A 264 4.32 24.22 27.11
C VAL A 264 5.03 23.04 26.46
N VAL A 265 5.86 23.33 25.45
CA VAL A 265 6.70 22.35 24.78
C VAL A 265 8.04 22.32 25.49
N THR A 266 8.49 21.12 25.87
CA THR A 266 9.82 20.92 26.47
C THR A 266 10.66 20.06 25.52
N GLY A 267 11.87 20.52 25.22
CA GLY A 267 12.86 19.76 24.49
C GLY A 267 14.12 19.52 25.33
N LYS A 268 14.89 18.53 24.93
CA LYS A 268 16.19 18.20 25.52
C LYS A 268 17.27 18.28 24.45
N ILE A 269 18.37 18.94 24.76
CA ILE A 269 19.57 18.97 23.93
C ILE A 269 20.56 17.97 24.51
N PHE A 270 21.27 17.26 23.66
CA PHE A 270 22.39 16.41 24.08
C PHE A 270 23.46 16.40 22.99
N ALA A 271 24.70 16.16 23.40
CA ALA A 271 25.83 15.99 22.51
C ALA A 271 26.43 14.60 22.73
N ASP A 272 27.12 14.09 21.72
CA ASP A 272 27.82 12.80 21.81
C ASP A 272 29.18 12.91 22.52
N ASP A 273 29.58 14.13 22.88
CA ASP A 273 30.78 14.46 23.62
C ASP A 273 30.49 15.30 24.89
N VAL A 274 31.55 15.63 25.64
CA VAL A 274 31.42 16.31 26.94
C VAL A 274 31.37 17.82 26.74
N ILE A 275 30.17 18.38 26.79
CA ILE A 275 29.96 19.83 26.65
C ILE A 275 29.03 20.39 27.73
N TYR A 276 29.17 21.69 27.98
CA TYR A 276 28.25 22.43 28.84
C TYR A 276 27.08 23.00 28.01
N ILE A 277 25.93 22.32 28.05
CA ILE A 277 24.76 22.63 27.21
C ILE A 277 23.99 23.88 27.67
N ASP A 278 24.13 24.26 28.94
CA ASP A 278 23.35 25.33 29.58
C ASP A 278 23.73 26.75 29.12
N SER A 279 24.69 26.88 28.20
CA SER A 279 25.07 28.14 27.56
C SER A 279 24.84 28.18 26.06
N LEU A 280 24.22 27.15 25.47
CA LEU A 280 23.99 27.09 24.03
C LEU A 280 22.88 28.06 23.59
N ALA A 281 23.13 28.75 22.48
CA ALA A 281 22.14 29.62 21.85
C ALA A 281 21.13 28.76 21.07
N LEU A 282 19.96 28.52 21.68
CA LEU A 282 18.83 27.88 21.01
C LEU A 282 17.94 28.93 20.37
N LYS A 283 17.65 28.74 19.08
CA LYS A 283 16.82 29.61 18.26
C LYS A 283 15.55 28.87 17.85
N VAL A 284 14.39 29.47 18.08
CA VAL A 284 13.11 28.97 17.55
C VAL A 284 12.55 30.01 16.59
N VAL A 285 12.37 29.62 15.33
CA VAL A 285 11.72 30.41 14.28
C VAL A 285 10.25 30.00 14.21
N TYR A 286 9.37 31.00 14.25
CA TYR A 286 7.92 30.83 14.24
C TYR A 286 7.40 30.78 12.80
N PRO A 287 6.15 30.33 12.57
CA PRO A 287 5.56 30.27 11.23
C PRO A 287 5.53 31.62 10.49
N ASP A 288 5.51 32.74 11.23
CA ASP A 288 5.54 34.10 10.69
C ASP A 288 6.97 34.64 10.45
N GLY A 289 7.99 33.83 10.71
CA GLY A 289 9.41 34.19 10.63
C GLY A 289 9.95 34.92 11.85
N SER A 290 9.13 35.22 12.86
CA SER A 290 9.61 35.79 14.13
C SER A 290 10.48 34.78 14.89
N ILE A 291 11.37 35.28 15.73
CA ILE A 291 12.39 34.47 16.40
C ILE A 291 12.30 34.67 17.91
N THR A 292 12.40 33.56 18.65
CA THR A 292 12.66 33.58 20.10
C THR A 292 13.89 32.76 20.45
N MET A 293 14.48 33.05 21.60
CA MET A 293 15.67 32.36 22.13
C MET A 293 15.38 31.87 23.56
N PRO A 294 14.76 30.70 23.71
CA PRO A 294 14.51 30.10 25.02
C PRO A 294 15.84 29.83 25.74
N ALA A 295 15.87 30.09 27.05
CA ALA A 295 17.02 29.71 27.86
C ALA A 295 17.13 28.19 27.96
N THR A 296 18.37 27.69 27.90
CA THR A 296 18.70 26.30 28.18
C THR A 296 19.14 26.16 29.64
N LYS A 297 18.64 25.14 30.33
CA LYS A 297 19.04 24.80 31.70
C LYS A 297 18.92 23.29 31.92
N ASP A 298 19.92 22.69 32.56
CA ASP A 298 19.99 21.25 32.78
C ASP A 298 19.78 20.47 31.47
N SER A 299 20.37 20.99 30.37
CA SER A 299 20.23 20.48 29.00
C SER A 299 18.80 20.48 28.43
N LYS A 300 17.88 21.26 29.02
CA LYS A 300 16.48 21.36 28.58
C LYS A 300 16.14 22.80 28.21
N PHE A 301 15.16 22.95 27.34
CA PHE A 301 14.55 24.22 27.00
C PHE A 301 13.03 24.07 26.92
N SER A 302 12.32 25.18 27.05
CA SER A 302 10.87 25.19 26.92
C SER A 302 10.36 26.46 26.26
N PHE A 303 9.31 26.34 25.47
CA PHE A 303 8.58 27.47 24.90
C PHE A 303 7.11 27.11 24.70
N THR A 304 6.28 28.11 24.44
CA THR A 304 4.86 27.92 24.15
C THR A 304 4.57 28.44 22.75
N PRO A 305 4.17 27.59 21.79
CA PRO A 305 3.81 28.03 20.44
C PRO A 305 2.49 28.83 20.49
N PRO A 306 2.49 30.12 20.10
CA PRO A 306 1.28 30.96 20.18
C PRO A 306 0.32 30.84 18.98
N VAL A 307 0.77 30.21 17.90
CA VAL A 307 0.02 30.07 16.63
C VAL A 307 0.23 28.68 16.03
N SER A 308 -0.71 28.22 15.22
CA SER A 308 -0.58 26.97 14.47
C SER A 308 0.46 27.11 13.35
N GLY A 309 1.22 26.07 13.08
CA GLY A 309 2.14 26.03 11.95
C GLY A 309 3.40 25.22 12.22
N GLU A 310 4.33 25.30 11.27
CA GLU A 310 5.65 24.70 11.37
C GLU A 310 6.62 25.66 12.07
N TYR A 311 7.34 25.14 13.06
CA TYR A 311 8.37 25.85 13.82
C TYR A 311 9.72 25.20 13.53
N GLU A 312 10.73 26.01 13.26
CA GLU A 312 12.10 25.56 13.07
C GLU A 312 12.90 25.81 14.35
N ILE A 313 13.46 24.76 14.93
CA ILE A 313 14.30 24.84 16.14
C ILE A 313 15.73 24.55 15.73
N THR A 314 16.62 25.49 15.99
CA THR A 314 18.03 25.41 15.68
C THR A 314 18.85 25.54 16.95
N VAL A 315 19.83 24.64 17.13
CA VAL A 315 20.88 24.78 18.13
C VAL A 315 22.23 24.93 17.41
N GLU A 316 23.01 25.92 17.83
CA GLU A 316 24.32 26.24 17.26
C GLU A 316 25.35 26.40 18.36
N ASP A 317 26.56 25.90 18.09
CA ASP A 317 27.76 26.15 18.87
C ASP A 317 28.96 26.31 17.91
N ALA A 318 29.98 27.06 18.33
CA ALA A 318 31.16 27.29 17.50
C ALA A 318 31.94 25.99 17.20
N GLU A 319 31.92 25.02 18.11
CA GLU A 319 32.68 23.78 18.02
C GLU A 319 31.85 22.59 17.51
N HIS A 320 30.54 22.78 17.31
CA HIS A 320 29.61 21.73 16.86
C HIS A 320 29.00 22.03 15.50
N LYS A 321 28.53 20.97 14.83
CA LYS A 321 27.66 21.12 13.67
C LYS A 321 26.30 21.66 14.12
N LYS A 322 25.84 22.72 13.44
CA LYS A 322 24.46 23.22 13.54
C LYS A 322 23.47 22.08 13.32
N ASN A 323 22.49 21.96 14.22
CA ASN A 323 21.35 21.08 14.01
C ASN A 323 20.06 21.87 13.98
N THR A 324 19.20 21.52 13.04
CA THR A 324 17.91 22.15 12.79
C THR A 324 16.85 21.07 12.68
N ILE A 325 15.78 21.20 13.47
CA ILE A 325 14.63 20.30 13.45
C ILE A 325 13.34 21.10 13.28
N ASN A 326 12.32 20.45 12.72
CA ASN A 326 11.00 21.05 12.55
C ASN A 326 9.98 20.36 13.46
N ILE A 327 9.10 21.15 14.07
CA ILE A 327 7.93 20.67 14.80
C ILE A 327 6.67 21.35 14.28
N PHE A 328 5.52 20.72 14.46
CA PHE A 328 4.21 21.26 14.10
C PHE A 328 3.38 21.56 15.34
N ALA A 329 2.94 22.81 15.48
CA ALA A 329 1.93 23.20 16.45
C ALA A 329 0.54 23.14 15.81
N LEU A 330 -0.34 22.35 16.41
CA LEU A 330 -1.71 22.13 15.94
C LEU A 330 -2.68 22.94 16.81
N ASP A 331 -3.55 23.72 16.17
CA ASP A 331 -4.66 24.39 16.85
C ASP A 331 -5.96 23.59 16.70
N GLU A 332 -6.89 23.82 17.62
CA GLU A 332 -8.24 23.30 17.52
C GLU A 332 -9.03 24.09 16.48
N MET A 333 -9.91 23.39 15.77
CA MET A 333 -10.91 24.01 14.92
C MET A 333 -12.32 23.55 15.30
N PHE A 334 -13.29 24.41 15.04
CA PHE A 334 -14.69 24.23 15.40
C PHE A 334 -15.56 24.38 14.16
N LEU A 335 -16.45 23.41 13.94
CA LEU A 335 -17.44 23.42 12.87
C LEU A 335 -18.75 24.05 13.36
N GLU A 336 -19.13 25.17 12.75
CA GLU A 336 -20.43 25.82 12.91
C GLU A 336 -21.32 25.51 11.69
N ILE A 337 -22.58 25.16 11.95
CA ILE A 337 -23.56 24.74 10.94
C ILE A 337 -24.78 25.64 11.05
N LEU A 338 -25.19 26.22 9.92
CA LEU A 338 -26.26 27.22 9.86
C LEU A 338 -27.30 26.82 8.80
N PRO A 339 -28.62 26.76 9.12
CA PRO A 339 -29.20 26.94 10.45
C PRO A 339 -28.83 25.80 11.42
N ASP A 340 -29.07 26.01 12.72
CA ASP A 340 -28.75 25.04 13.80
C ASP A 340 -29.32 23.64 13.47
N GLU A 341 -28.54 22.61 13.77
CA GLU A 341 -28.76 21.23 13.33
C GLU A 341 -30.03 20.58 13.88
N LYS A 342 -30.59 21.16 14.94
CA LYS A 342 -31.71 20.59 15.71
C LYS A 342 -33.01 20.37 14.92
N ASN A 343 -33.18 20.99 13.75
CA ASN A 343 -34.42 20.91 12.96
C ASN A 343 -34.20 20.64 11.47
N LEU A 344 -33.00 20.19 11.07
CA LEU A 344 -32.69 19.97 9.66
C LEU A 344 -33.49 18.80 9.06
N LYS A 345 -33.85 18.95 7.79
CA LYS A 345 -34.55 17.95 6.97
C LYS A 345 -33.78 17.64 5.70
N VAL A 346 -34.09 16.48 5.12
CA VAL A 346 -33.62 16.16 3.76
C VAL A 346 -34.16 17.21 2.79
N GLY A 347 -33.26 17.78 1.99
CA GLY A 347 -33.55 18.86 1.06
C GLY A 347 -33.20 20.27 1.56
N ASP A 348 -32.95 20.44 2.86
CA ASP A 348 -32.49 21.72 3.41
C ASP A 348 -31.07 22.04 2.95
N THR A 349 -30.77 23.33 2.81
CA THR A 349 -29.42 23.81 2.53
C THR A 349 -28.78 24.32 3.81
N VAL A 350 -27.65 23.74 4.19
CA VAL A 350 -26.83 24.20 5.30
C VAL A 350 -25.64 25.00 4.80
N ARG A 351 -25.17 25.94 5.62
CA ARG A 351 -23.90 26.60 5.47
C ARG A 351 -22.94 26.13 6.55
N PHE A 352 -21.76 25.72 6.14
CA PHE A 352 -20.66 25.41 7.05
C PHE A 352 -19.74 26.62 7.24
N ARG A 353 -19.32 26.86 8.48
CA ARG A 353 -18.25 27.79 8.83
C ARG A 353 -17.28 27.09 9.77
N VAL A 354 -16.00 27.20 9.49
CA VAL A 354 -14.95 26.62 10.33
C VAL A 354 -14.24 27.76 11.03
N LYS A 355 -14.02 27.64 12.33
CA LYS A 355 -13.35 28.66 13.15
C LYS A 355 -12.21 28.06 13.95
N ASP A 356 -11.18 28.84 14.24
CA ASP A 356 -10.13 28.44 15.18
C ASP A 356 -10.55 28.65 16.66
N SER A 357 -9.65 28.33 17.58
CA SER A 357 -9.83 28.56 19.02
C SER A 357 -10.00 30.03 19.41
N LYS A 358 -9.61 30.97 18.53
CA LYS A 358 -9.79 32.42 18.68
C LYS A 358 -11.05 32.94 17.97
N ASN A 359 -11.92 32.04 17.49
CA ASN A 359 -13.18 32.35 16.81
C ASN A 359 -12.98 33.10 15.46
N ILE A 360 -11.79 32.99 14.85
CA ILE A 360 -11.49 33.53 13.52
C ILE A 360 -11.94 32.52 12.47
N THR A 361 -12.58 32.99 11.39
CA THR A 361 -13.04 32.09 10.32
C THR A 361 -11.86 31.57 9.50
N LEU A 362 -11.80 30.25 9.35
CA LEU A 362 -10.78 29.55 8.59
C LEU A 362 -11.30 29.16 7.21
N ASN A 363 -10.42 29.25 6.21
CA ASN A 363 -10.63 28.57 4.94
C ASN A 363 -10.14 27.11 5.07
N ALA A 364 -11.07 26.19 5.31
CA ALA A 364 -10.81 24.76 5.50
C ALA A 364 -11.58 23.94 4.46
N GLU A 365 -11.06 22.77 4.12
CA GLU A 365 -11.74 21.83 3.25
C GLU A 365 -12.79 21.04 4.04
N ILE A 366 -13.99 20.96 3.49
CA ILE A 366 -15.13 20.32 4.13
C ILE A 366 -15.59 19.18 3.23
N TYR A 367 -15.80 18.02 3.82
CA TYR A 367 -16.24 16.81 3.15
C TYR A 367 -17.56 16.38 3.76
N VAL A 368 -18.54 16.03 2.94
CA VAL A 368 -19.80 15.41 3.38
C VAL A 368 -19.92 14.06 2.70
N ASN A 369 -20.01 12.99 3.48
CA ASN A 369 -20.03 11.60 2.98
C ASN A 369 -18.85 11.29 2.05
N ASN A 370 -17.66 11.77 2.41
CA ASN A 370 -16.41 11.65 1.66
C ASN A 370 -16.35 12.42 0.33
N GLU A 371 -17.32 13.28 0.02
CA GLU A 371 -17.29 14.17 -1.14
C GLU A 371 -16.95 15.60 -0.72
N ILE A 372 -16.11 16.30 -1.51
CA ILE A 372 -15.80 17.72 -1.28
C ILE A 372 -17.10 18.52 -1.34
N ALA A 373 -17.37 19.26 -0.26
CA ALA A 373 -18.54 20.09 -0.12
C ALA A 373 -18.17 21.57 -0.23
N ALA A 374 -18.94 22.30 -1.02
CA ALA A 374 -18.91 23.75 -0.98
C ALA A 374 -19.39 24.27 0.39
N PRO A 375 -19.10 25.54 0.75
CA PRO A 375 -19.57 26.13 2.00
C PRO A 375 -21.09 26.09 2.19
N TYR A 376 -21.85 25.93 1.10
CA TYR A 376 -23.27 25.64 1.11
C TYR A 376 -23.52 24.22 0.57
N TYR A 377 -24.23 23.41 1.35
CA TYR A 377 -24.50 22.02 1.01
C TYR A 377 -25.99 21.70 1.17
N LYS A 378 -26.58 21.09 0.15
CA LYS A 378 -27.96 20.59 0.20
C LYS A 378 -27.97 19.18 0.75
N ILE A 379 -28.67 18.95 1.86
CA ILE A 379 -28.72 17.65 2.53
C ILE A 379 -29.47 16.64 1.68
N LYS A 380 -28.77 15.56 1.28
CA LYS A 380 -29.33 14.50 0.43
C LYS A 380 -29.71 13.25 1.21
N ASN A 381 -29.03 12.99 2.32
CA ASN A 381 -29.13 11.74 3.08
C ASN A 381 -29.70 12.01 4.48
N LEU A 382 -30.30 10.99 5.09
CA LEU A 382 -30.75 11.02 6.48
C LEU A 382 -29.60 11.08 7.48
N MET A 383 -28.46 10.48 7.11
CA MET A 383 -27.22 10.48 7.87
C MET A 383 -26.13 11.10 7.00
N ASN A 384 -25.40 12.07 7.57
CA ASN A 384 -24.35 12.79 6.86
C ASN A 384 -23.11 12.85 7.74
N ASN A 385 -22.02 12.26 7.25
CA ASN A 385 -20.71 12.31 7.90
C ASN A 385 -19.93 13.51 7.39
N ILE A 386 -19.65 14.45 8.27
CA ILE A 386 -18.88 15.65 7.96
C ILE A 386 -17.46 15.47 8.46
N SER A 387 -16.50 15.65 7.56
CA SER A 387 -15.09 15.72 7.89
C SER A 387 -14.55 17.09 7.50
N VAL A 388 -13.81 17.73 8.39
CA VAL A 388 -13.16 19.02 8.13
C VAL A 388 -11.65 18.82 8.23
N LYS A 389 -10.94 19.29 7.22
CA LYS A 389 -9.47 19.21 7.13
C LYS A 389 -8.87 20.57 6.82
N LYS A 390 -7.79 20.88 7.51
CA LYS A 390 -6.94 22.03 7.25
C LYS A 390 -5.54 21.74 7.77
N ASP A 391 -4.52 22.10 7.01
CA ASP A 391 -3.12 21.92 7.43
C ASP A 391 -2.84 22.64 8.74
N CYS A 392 -2.09 21.99 9.64
CA CYS A 392 -1.74 22.50 10.97
C CYS A 392 -2.94 22.69 11.93
N PHE A 393 -4.10 22.07 11.66
CA PHE A 393 -5.24 22.02 12.58
C PHE A 393 -5.65 20.57 12.86
N ILE A 394 -6.23 20.34 14.03
CA ILE A 394 -6.76 19.02 14.42
C ILE A 394 -8.05 18.72 13.61
N PRO A 395 -8.11 17.64 12.80
CA PRO A 395 -9.28 17.29 12.00
C PRO A 395 -10.55 17.12 12.84
N ILE A 396 -11.70 17.57 12.30
CA ILE A 396 -13.01 17.36 12.93
C ILE A 396 -13.75 16.29 12.14
N ASN A 397 -14.34 15.32 12.84
CA ASN A 397 -15.34 14.42 12.27
C ASN A 397 -16.62 14.56 13.08
N LYS A 398 -17.74 14.82 12.40
CA LYS A 398 -19.05 15.01 13.02
C LYS A 398 -20.13 14.29 12.21
N GLU A 399 -20.99 13.54 12.88
CA GLU A 399 -22.18 12.95 12.27
C GLU A 399 -23.40 13.86 12.48
N ILE A 400 -24.22 14.03 11.44
CA ILE A 400 -25.52 14.69 11.53
C ILE A 400 -26.61 13.74 11.06
N ILE A 401 -27.63 13.60 11.89
CA ILE A 401 -28.85 12.86 11.58
C ILE A 401 -29.98 13.87 11.37
N VAL A 402 -30.64 13.79 10.22
CA VAL A 402 -31.77 14.66 9.87
C VAL A 402 -33.07 13.86 9.74
N SER A 403 -34.19 14.54 9.93
CA SER A 403 -35.50 13.92 9.76
C SER A 403 -35.85 13.75 8.27
N GLY A 404 -36.47 12.61 7.93
CA GLY A 404 -36.96 12.34 6.58
C GLY A 404 -38.26 13.08 6.30
N ASN A 405 -38.46 13.50 5.04
CA ASN A 405 -39.75 14.01 4.56
C ASN A 405 -40.72 12.83 4.31
N ASN A 406 -41.06 12.06 5.34
CA ASN A 406 -41.91 10.89 5.14
C ASN A 406 -43.40 11.21 5.36
N LYS A 407 -44.16 11.20 4.26
CA LYS A 407 -45.43 10.47 4.22
C LYS A 407 -45.18 9.15 3.50
N ILE A 408 -44.90 8.09 4.24
CA ILE A 408 -44.96 6.73 3.71
C ILE A 408 -46.40 6.26 3.90
N ASN A 409 -47.13 6.09 2.79
CA ASN A 409 -48.40 5.38 2.81
C ASN A 409 -48.07 3.90 2.59
N ILE A 410 -48.08 3.11 3.67
CA ILE A 410 -47.88 1.66 3.59
C ILE A 410 -49.25 1.04 3.40
N ASP A 411 -49.57 0.63 2.17
CA ASP A 411 -50.67 -0.29 1.95
C ASP A 411 -50.21 -1.68 2.43
N LYS A 412 -50.83 -2.16 3.50
CA LYS A 412 -50.59 -3.50 4.02
C LYS A 412 -51.21 -4.50 3.05
N ASN A 413 -50.38 -5.26 2.34
CA ASN A 413 -50.65 -6.69 2.09
C ASN A 413 -49.37 -7.44 1.69
N VAL A 414 -48.86 -8.18 2.69
CA VAL A 414 -48.30 -9.54 2.65
C VAL A 414 -47.17 -9.85 1.66
N LEU A 415 -45.98 -10.04 2.25
CA LEU A 415 -44.79 -10.71 1.72
C LEU A 415 -45.01 -12.24 1.59
N THR A 416 -44.44 -12.84 0.54
CA THR A 416 -43.97 -14.23 0.56
C THR A 416 -42.56 -14.33 -0.03
N TYR A 417 -41.78 -15.25 0.56
CA TYR A 417 -40.35 -15.48 0.38
C TYR A 417 -40.04 -16.25 -0.92
N GLY A 418 -38.97 -15.86 -1.62
CA GLY A 418 -38.28 -16.68 -2.63
C GLY A 418 -38.84 -16.60 -4.04
N GLU A 419 -38.39 -15.62 -4.83
CA GLU A 419 -38.34 -15.72 -6.29
C GLU A 419 -37.39 -14.70 -6.93
N ILE A 420 -36.93 -15.05 -8.13
CA ILE A 420 -35.84 -14.49 -8.92
C ILE A 420 -36.07 -13.02 -9.30
N GLN A 421 -35.04 -12.17 -9.12
CA GLN A 421 -35.06 -10.80 -9.65
C GLN A 421 -34.90 -10.82 -11.17
N THR A 422 -35.93 -10.34 -11.87
CA THR A 422 -35.82 -9.91 -13.27
C THR A 422 -35.47 -8.43 -13.29
N ILE A 423 -34.32 -8.07 -13.85
CA ILE A 423 -33.94 -6.68 -14.11
C ILE A 423 -34.53 -6.30 -15.47
N TYR A 424 -35.37 -5.26 -15.50
CA TYR A 424 -35.76 -4.60 -16.74
C TYR A 424 -34.82 -3.43 -16.99
N LEU A 425 -34.06 -3.50 -18.09
CA LEU A 425 -33.43 -2.33 -18.67
C LEU A 425 -34.36 -1.78 -19.76
N THR A 426 -35.04 -0.68 -19.47
CA THR A 426 -35.70 0.14 -20.49
C THR A 426 -34.80 1.31 -20.86
N THR A 427 -34.43 1.39 -22.13
CA THR A 427 -33.94 2.63 -22.74
C THR A 427 -35.14 3.51 -23.04
N GLU A 428 -35.32 4.63 -22.32
CA GLU A 428 -36.27 5.66 -22.72
C GLU A 428 -35.61 6.68 -23.65
N LEU A 429 -36.25 6.86 -24.81
CA LEU A 429 -36.07 8.00 -25.71
C LEU A 429 -36.64 9.26 -25.03
N PHE A 430 -35.77 10.20 -24.68
CA PHE A 430 -36.21 11.58 -24.44
C PHE A 430 -36.67 12.20 -25.77
N LYS A 431 -37.97 12.44 -25.91
CA LYS A 431 -38.50 13.50 -26.78
C LYS A 431 -39.51 14.33 -25.99
N GLY A 432 -39.02 15.37 -25.33
CA GLY A 432 -39.84 16.48 -24.86
C GLY A 432 -40.00 17.52 -25.96
N ASN A 433 -41.23 17.75 -26.43
CA ASN A 433 -41.85 19.08 -26.42
C ASN A 433 -43.33 19.06 -26.86
N LEU A 434 -44.17 19.56 -25.95
CA LEU A 434 -45.30 20.48 -26.11
C LEU A 434 -46.34 20.27 -27.25
N SER A 435 -47.61 20.05 -26.86
CA SER A 435 -48.64 21.10 -26.90
C SER A 435 -49.98 20.62 -26.30
N ALA A 436 -50.72 21.57 -25.75
CA ALA A 436 -52.01 21.42 -25.10
C ALA A 436 -53.16 21.14 -26.08
N SER A 437 -54.22 20.45 -25.63
CA SER A 437 -55.55 21.08 -25.52
C SER A 437 -56.54 20.22 -24.73
N SER A 438 -57.39 20.94 -24.03
CA SER A 438 -58.60 20.60 -23.28
C SER A 438 -59.55 19.55 -23.89
N LYS A 439 -60.22 18.75 -23.04
CA LYS A 439 -61.62 18.96 -22.63
C LYS A 439 -62.14 17.85 -21.67
N CYS A 440 -63.01 18.29 -20.76
CA CYS A 440 -63.88 17.51 -19.89
C CYS A 440 -64.82 16.58 -20.68
N GLU A 441 -65.29 15.49 -20.07
CA GLU A 441 -66.67 15.40 -19.55
C GLU A 441 -66.97 14.07 -18.84
N ILE A 442 -67.57 14.25 -17.65
CA ILE A 442 -68.36 13.39 -16.74
C ILE A 442 -67.71 12.11 -16.20
#